data_AF-A0A519TUW2-F1
#
_entry.id   AF-A0A519TUW2-F1
#
_cell.length_a   1.000
_cell.length_b   1.000
_cell.length_c   1.000
_cell.angle_alpha   90.00
_cell.angle_beta   90.00
_cell.angle_gamma   90.00
#
_symmetry.space_group_name_H-M   'P 1'
#
loop_
_entity.id
_entity.type
_entity.pdbx_description
1 polymer ?
#
loop_
_entity_poly.entity_id
_entity_poly.type
_entity_poly.pdbx_seq_one_letter_code
_entity_poly.pdbx_strand_id
1 'polypeptide(L)'
;KKILTYCTGGVKCEKASAFLLEQGFENVYQLHGGIIKYGHEVGGEDFDGQCYVFDNRVAVDVNRVNPTVIARCHHCQQPSPRMVNCANPHCNAHLPLCEPCAEQLQGACSEACAAHPEKRPYDGTGTYPKQSNHYTPAQGLASYKVV
;
A
#
# COMPACT_ATOMS: atom_id res chain seq x y z
N LYS A 1 -9.47 -25.52 13.98
CA LYS A 1 -8.46 -24.43 14.08
C LYS A 1 -9.20 -23.10 14.12
N LYS A 2 -8.78 -22.13 14.94
CA LYS A 2 -9.37 -20.78 14.95
C LYS A 2 -8.75 -19.94 13.82
N ILE A 3 -9.57 -19.24 13.05
CA ILE A 3 -9.16 -18.37 11.95
C ILE A 3 -9.67 -16.97 12.26
N LEU A 4 -8.79 -15.97 12.24
CA LEU A 4 -9.16 -14.56 12.35
C LEU A 4 -8.80 -13.88 11.03
N THR A 5 -9.79 -13.36 10.32
CA THR A 5 -9.58 -12.58 9.10
C THR A 5 -9.54 -11.09 9.43
N TYR A 6 -8.68 -10.34 8.75
CA TYR A 6 -8.64 -8.89 8.86
C TYR A 6 -8.19 -8.26 7.53
N CYS A 7 -8.61 -7.02 7.29
CA CYS A 7 -8.14 -6.19 6.20
C CYS A 7 -8.27 -4.71 6.62
N THR A 8 -7.85 -3.76 5.77
CA THR A 8 -7.84 -2.33 6.09
C THR A 8 -9.16 -1.83 6.71
N GLY A 9 -10.30 -2.14 6.08
CA GLY A 9 -11.63 -1.65 6.50
C GLY A 9 -12.71 -2.73 6.67
N GLY A 10 -12.34 -4.00 6.79
CA GLY A 10 -13.28 -5.11 7.03
C GLY A 10 -14.03 -5.68 5.80
N VAL A 11 -14.29 -4.89 4.76
CA VAL A 11 -15.15 -5.34 3.62
C VAL A 11 -14.69 -6.61 2.90
N LYS A 12 -13.37 -6.86 2.78
CA LYS A 12 -12.86 -8.10 2.18
C LYS A 12 -13.05 -9.30 3.10
N CYS A 13 -13.03 -9.07 4.42
CA CYS A 13 -13.24 -10.10 5.43
C CYS A 13 -14.67 -10.63 5.39
N GLU A 14 -15.67 -9.79 5.08
CA GLU A 14 -17.06 -10.26 4.90
C GLU A 14 -17.13 -11.40 3.88
N LYS A 15 -16.51 -11.20 2.71
CA LYS A 15 -16.47 -12.19 1.64
C LYS A 15 -15.58 -13.39 1.99
N ALA A 16 -14.40 -13.14 2.55
CA ALA A 16 -13.45 -14.20 2.88
C ALA A 16 -13.97 -15.11 4.01
N SER A 17 -14.59 -14.54 5.04
CA SER A 17 -15.17 -15.27 6.16
C SER A 17 -16.36 -16.11 5.70
N ALA A 18 -17.26 -15.56 4.88
CA ALA A 18 -18.36 -16.30 4.28
C ALA A 18 -17.86 -17.50 3.46
N PHE A 19 -16.87 -17.28 2.58
CA PHE A 19 -16.25 -18.35 1.80
C PHE A 19 -15.63 -19.44 2.68
N LEU A 20 -14.91 -19.09 3.75
CA LEU A 20 -14.33 -20.08 4.67
C LEU A 20 -15.41 -20.90 5.38
N LEU A 21 -16.51 -20.28 5.81
CA LEU A 21 -17.65 -21.01 6.39
C LEU A 21 -18.25 -22.00 5.38
N GLU A 22 -18.42 -21.60 4.12
CA GLU A 22 -18.89 -22.48 3.03
C GLU A 22 -17.93 -23.65 2.76
N GLN A 23 -16.62 -23.46 2.92
CA GLN A 23 -15.62 -24.52 2.82
C GLN A 23 -15.56 -25.46 4.05
N GLY A 24 -16.46 -25.27 5.03
CA GLY A 24 -16.58 -26.14 6.21
C GLY A 24 -15.69 -25.77 7.38
N PHE A 25 -15.08 -24.57 7.39
CA PHE A 25 -14.36 -24.08 8.57
C PHE A 25 -15.35 -23.58 9.62
N GLU A 26 -15.33 -24.13 10.83
CA GLU A 26 -16.33 -23.80 11.86
C GLU A 26 -15.96 -22.60 12.73
N ASN A 27 -14.66 -22.35 12.94
CA ASN A 27 -14.15 -21.35 13.90
C ASN A 27 -13.55 -20.14 13.16
N VAL A 28 -14.39 -19.43 12.41
CA VAL A 28 -14.01 -18.25 11.62
C VAL A 28 -14.48 -16.98 12.31
N TYR A 29 -13.54 -16.08 12.55
CA TYR A 29 -13.76 -14.77 13.15
C TYR A 29 -13.22 -13.70 12.22
N GLN A 30 -13.67 -12.45 12.40
CA GLN A 30 -13.14 -11.31 11.67
C GLN A 30 -12.98 -10.10 12.57
N LEU A 31 -12.00 -9.26 12.26
CA LEU A 31 -11.83 -7.96 12.90
C LEU A 31 -12.89 -6.99 12.35
N HIS A 32 -13.96 -6.78 13.13
CA HIS A 32 -15.05 -5.90 12.72
C HIS A 32 -14.57 -4.46 12.49
N GLY A 33 -14.82 -3.91 11.30
CA GLY A 33 -14.34 -2.58 10.88
C GLY A 33 -12.86 -2.54 10.48
N GLY A 34 -12.16 -3.66 10.53
CA GLY A 34 -10.78 -3.80 10.06
C GLY A 34 -9.73 -3.08 10.91
N ILE A 35 -8.53 -2.99 10.35
CA ILE A 35 -7.33 -2.43 10.99
C ILE A 35 -7.54 -0.97 11.40
N ILE A 36 -8.25 -0.19 10.57
CA ILE A 36 -8.46 1.23 10.82
C ILE A 36 -9.31 1.44 12.08
N LYS A 37 -10.43 0.71 12.19
CA LYS A 37 -11.29 0.78 13.38
C LYS A 37 -10.54 0.32 14.63
N TYR A 38 -9.73 -0.74 14.51
CA TYR A 38 -8.88 -1.25 15.58
C TYR A 38 -7.90 -0.18 16.11
N GLY A 39 -7.15 0.50 15.23
CA GLY A 39 -6.26 1.58 15.63
C GLY A 39 -6.99 2.74 16.31
N HIS A 40 -8.20 3.07 15.85
CA HIS A 40 -9.00 4.17 16.41
C HIS A 40 -9.60 3.86 17.79
N GLU A 41 -10.15 2.67 18.00
CA GLU A 41 -10.90 2.34 19.22
C GLU A 41 -10.02 1.88 20.38
N VAL A 42 -8.95 1.13 20.08
CA VAL A 42 -8.10 0.50 21.11
C VAL A 42 -6.62 0.88 20.98
N GLY A 43 -6.28 1.85 20.12
CA GLY A 43 -4.93 2.40 20.02
C GLY A 43 -3.94 1.61 19.15
N GLY A 44 -4.33 0.43 18.65
CA GLY A 44 -3.57 -0.29 17.65
C GLY A 44 -2.33 -1.03 18.14
N GLU A 45 -2.25 -1.35 19.44
CA GLU A 45 -1.13 -2.07 20.07
C GLU A 45 -0.74 -3.33 19.27
N ASP A 46 0.55 -3.64 19.15
CA ASP A 46 1.06 -4.81 18.41
C ASP A 46 0.72 -4.84 16.90
N PHE A 47 0.16 -3.77 16.33
CA PHE A 47 0.19 -3.58 14.88
C PHE A 47 1.58 -3.06 14.48
N ASP A 48 2.35 -3.93 13.83
CA ASP A 48 3.70 -3.60 13.36
C ASP A 48 3.68 -2.83 12.02
N GLY A 49 4.42 -1.73 11.97
CA GLY A 49 4.49 -0.88 10.77
C GLY A 49 3.29 0.06 10.59
N GLN A 50 3.06 0.43 9.32
CA GLN A 50 1.96 1.30 8.91
C GLN A 50 0.97 0.53 8.04
N CYS A 51 -0.31 0.91 8.07
CA CYS A 51 -1.33 0.27 7.25
C CYS A 51 -1.40 0.90 5.88
N TYR A 52 -1.23 0.09 4.84
CA TYR A 52 -1.38 0.52 3.46
C TYR A 52 -2.82 0.95 3.16
N VAL A 53 -2.95 2.10 2.51
CA VAL A 53 -4.24 2.66 2.05
C VAL A 53 -4.19 3.01 0.57
N PHE A 54 -5.31 2.81 -0.11
CA PHE A 54 -5.43 2.90 -1.56
C PHE A 54 -5.78 4.31 -2.03
N ASP A 55 -5.09 5.31 -1.49
CA ASP A 55 -5.20 6.71 -1.87
C ASP A 55 -3.85 7.44 -1.73
N ASN A 56 -3.84 8.75 -1.93
CA ASN A 56 -2.60 9.54 -1.95
C ASN A 56 -1.83 9.55 -0.62
N ARG A 57 -2.41 9.07 0.49
CA ARG A 57 -1.69 8.91 1.76
C ARG A 57 -0.71 7.74 1.72
N VAL A 58 -0.95 6.74 0.87
CA VAL A 58 -0.16 5.50 0.69
C VAL A 58 -0.15 4.59 1.92
N ALA A 59 0.18 5.12 3.09
CA ALA A 59 0.13 4.42 4.36
C ALA A 59 -0.34 5.36 5.48
N VAL A 60 -0.92 4.79 6.54
CA VAL A 60 -1.36 5.51 7.73
C VAL A 60 -0.89 4.82 9.00
N ASP A 61 -0.61 5.63 10.03
CA ASP A 61 -0.30 5.11 11.36
C ASP A 61 -1.55 4.46 11.99
N VAL A 62 -1.34 3.27 12.56
CA VAL A 62 -2.38 2.52 13.27
C VAL A 62 -2.05 2.42 14.74
N ASN A 63 -0.81 2.02 15.04
CA ASN A 63 -0.33 1.78 16.38
C ASN A 63 0.16 3.05 17.04
N ARG A 64 -0.46 3.43 18.17
CA ARG A 64 -0.07 4.58 19.00
C ARG A 64 0.49 4.17 20.35
N VAL A 65 0.53 2.87 20.65
CA VAL A 65 0.96 2.31 21.93
C VAL A 65 2.43 1.91 21.86
N ASN A 66 2.80 1.12 20.85
CA ASN A 66 4.15 0.60 20.64
C ASN A 66 4.54 0.60 19.13
N PRO A 67 4.58 1.76 18.45
CA PRO A 67 4.83 1.82 17.01
C PRO A 67 6.23 1.32 16.63
N THR A 68 6.29 0.56 15.54
CA THR A 68 7.53 0.00 14.98
C THR A 68 7.68 0.33 13.50
N VAL A 69 8.92 0.55 13.04
CA VAL A 69 9.23 0.66 11.61
C VAL A 69 9.77 -0.69 11.13
N ILE A 70 8.98 -1.39 10.33
CA ILE A 70 9.35 -2.71 9.78
C ILE A 70 10.07 -2.63 8.43
N ALA A 71 9.88 -1.53 7.71
CA ALA A 71 10.42 -1.36 6.36
C ALA A 71 11.82 -0.75 6.37
N ARG A 72 12.63 -1.14 5.39
CA ARG A 72 13.97 -0.60 5.14
C ARG A 72 14.04 -0.03 3.74
N CYS A 73 14.72 1.10 3.60
CA CYS A 73 14.96 1.73 2.31
C CYS A 73 15.58 0.72 1.34
N HIS A 74 14.98 0.57 0.18
CA HIS A 74 15.43 -0.35 -0.86
C HIS A 74 16.89 -0.09 -1.28
N HIS A 75 17.32 1.18 -1.29
CA HIS A 75 18.67 1.56 -1.70
C HIS A 75 19.70 1.45 -0.57
N CYS A 76 19.51 2.18 0.53
CA CYS A 76 20.53 2.28 1.59
C CYS A 76 20.26 1.42 2.84
N GLN A 77 19.18 0.65 2.87
CA GLN A 77 18.80 -0.28 3.97
C GLN A 77 18.52 0.37 5.34
N GLN A 78 18.57 1.71 5.44
CA GLN A 78 18.16 2.41 6.66
C GLN A 78 16.66 2.21 6.93
N PRO A 79 16.22 2.11 8.19
CA PRO A 79 14.80 2.03 8.51
C PRO A 79 14.03 3.21 7.91
N SER A 80 12.97 2.92 7.17
CA SER A 80 12.13 3.96 6.57
C SER A 80 10.76 3.39 6.23
N PRO A 81 9.67 3.96 6.75
CA PRO A 81 8.32 3.54 6.40
C PRO A 81 7.84 4.14 5.08
N ARG A 82 8.60 5.10 4.52
CA ARG A 82 8.20 5.88 3.33
C ARG A 82 8.13 4.99 2.09
N MET A 83 6.93 4.83 1.58
CA MET A 83 6.59 4.01 0.43
C MET A 83 6.37 4.89 -0.81
N VAL A 84 7.06 4.58 -1.91
CA VAL A 84 6.93 5.29 -3.19
C VAL A 84 6.71 4.32 -4.34
N ASN A 85 6.30 4.84 -5.50
CA ASN A 85 6.46 4.17 -6.77
C ASN A 85 7.79 4.61 -7.40
N CYS A 86 8.43 3.72 -8.15
CA CYS A 86 9.58 4.09 -8.96
C CYS A 86 9.18 5.10 -10.05
N ALA A 87 9.91 6.20 -10.20
CA ALA A 87 9.67 7.21 -11.22
C ALA A 87 9.65 6.67 -12.66
N ASN A 88 10.42 5.62 -12.95
CA ASN A 88 10.39 4.95 -14.25
C ASN A 88 9.05 4.22 -14.44
N PRO A 89 8.19 4.62 -15.41
CA PRO A 89 6.87 4.02 -15.60
C PRO A 89 6.92 2.57 -16.10
N HIS A 90 8.02 2.12 -16.71
CA HIS A 90 8.21 0.72 -17.11
C HIS A 90 8.52 -0.18 -15.93
N CYS A 91 9.20 0.35 -14.91
CA CYS A 91 9.42 -0.35 -13.65
C CYS A 91 8.19 -0.22 -12.75
N ASN A 92 7.82 1.02 -12.42
CA ASN A 92 6.71 1.39 -11.54
C ASN A 92 6.66 0.58 -10.22
N ALA A 93 7.81 0.06 -9.77
CA ALA A 93 7.87 -0.78 -8.58
C ALA A 93 7.44 0.02 -7.35
N HIS A 94 6.59 -0.58 -6.53
CA HIS A 94 6.14 -0.04 -5.26
C HIS A 94 7.09 -0.52 -4.17
N LEU A 95 7.90 0.38 -3.60
CA LEU A 95 8.96 0.03 -2.64
C LEU A 95 9.25 1.12 -1.60
N PRO A 96 9.79 0.74 -0.43
CA PRO A 96 10.28 1.72 0.54
C PRO A 96 11.50 2.46 0.02
N LEU A 97 11.45 3.79 -0.01
CA LEU A 97 12.56 4.65 -0.40
C LEU A 97 12.60 5.88 0.51
N CYS A 98 13.65 5.98 1.31
CA CYS A 98 13.84 7.14 2.18
C CYS A 98 14.01 8.42 1.35
N GLU A 99 13.73 9.57 1.96
CA GLU A 99 13.80 10.88 1.28
C GLU A 99 15.18 11.17 0.66
N PRO A 100 16.32 10.96 1.36
CA PRO A 100 17.63 11.24 0.76
C PRO A 100 17.90 10.41 -0.50
N CYS A 101 17.56 9.11 -0.48
CA CYS A 101 17.73 8.26 -1.66
C CYS A 101 16.74 8.61 -2.76
N ALA A 102 15.53 9.04 -2.42
CA ALA A 102 14.55 9.48 -3.40
C ALA A 102 14.98 10.79 -4.07
N GLU A 103 15.61 11.71 -3.36
CA GLU A 103 16.22 12.90 -3.94
C GLU A 103 17.40 12.54 -4.84
N GLN A 104 18.34 11.73 -4.34
CA GLN A 104 19.53 11.28 -5.08
C GLN A 104 19.17 10.55 -6.38
N LEU A 105 18.19 9.64 -6.33
CA LEU A 105 17.76 8.84 -7.47
C LEU A 105 16.60 9.48 -8.25
N GLN A 106 16.23 10.72 -7.91
CA GLN A 106 15.12 11.44 -8.52
C GLN A 106 13.84 10.59 -8.64
N GLY A 107 13.42 10.02 -7.51
CA GLY A 107 12.23 9.18 -7.37
C GLY A 107 12.35 7.77 -7.95
N ALA A 108 13.50 7.39 -8.51
CA ALA A 108 13.71 6.05 -9.07
C ALA A 108 14.24 5.06 -8.03
N CYS A 109 14.13 3.76 -8.31
CA CYS A 109 14.56 2.69 -7.41
C CYS A 109 16.05 2.35 -7.52
N SER A 110 16.69 2.78 -8.61
CA SER A 110 18.06 2.46 -8.99
C SER A 110 18.57 3.51 -9.98
N GLU A 111 19.88 3.58 -10.17
CA GLU A 111 20.52 4.45 -11.16
C GLU A 111 20.06 4.13 -12.59
N ALA A 112 19.89 2.84 -12.92
CA ALA A 112 19.36 2.42 -14.22
C ALA A 112 17.95 2.97 -14.48
N CYS A 113 17.07 2.92 -13.47
CA CYS A 113 15.75 3.53 -13.57
C CYS A 113 15.79 5.06 -13.54
N ALA A 114 16.77 5.66 -12.85
CA ALA A 114 16.98 7.10 -12.84
C ALA A 114 17.40 7.63 -14.22
N ALA A 115 18.17 6.83 -14.97
CA ALA A 115 18.62 7.16 -16.33
C ALA A 115 17.61 6.83 -17.44
N HIS A 116 16.45 6.24 -17.12
CA HIS A 116 15.49 5.83 -18.13
C HIS A 116 14.89 7.05 -18.87
N PRO A 117 14.83 7.05 -20.22
CA PRO A 117 14.40 8.22 -21.00
C PRO A 117 12.96 8.66 -20.70
N GLU A 118 12.07 7.71 -20.37
CA GLU A 118 10.67 7.99 -20.03
C GLU A 118 10.42 8.13 -18.51
N LYS A 119 11.47 8.32 -17.70
CA LYS A 119 11.31 8.53 -16.26
C LYS A 119 10.46 9.76 -15.98
N ARG A 120 9.47 9.60 -15.10
CA ARG A 120 8.60 10.70 -14.66
C ARG A 120 9.42 11.71 -13.82
N PRO A 121 9.10 13.02 -13.90
CA PRO A 121 9.69 14.01 -13.00
C PRO A 121 9.37 13.67 -11.54
N TYR A 122 10.36 13.81 -10.66
CA TYR A 122 10.17 13.62 -9.23
C TYR A 122 9.79 14.94 -8.57
N ASP A 123 8.67 14.95 -7.86
CA ASP A 123 8.07 16.13 -7.22
C ASP A 123 8.20 16.10 -5.68
N GLY A 124 8.98 15.17 -5.14
CA GLY A 124 9.11 14.95 -3.70
C GLY A 124 8.11 13.96 -3.10
N THR A 125 7.00 13.65 -3.78
CA THR A 125 5.97 12.75 -3.24
C THR A 125 6.31 11.29 -3.45
N GLY A 126 6.91 10.96 -4.60
CA GLY A 126 7.11 9.56 -5.01
C GLY A 126 5.79 8.86 -5.36
N THR A 127 4.72 9.62 -5.57
CA THR A 127 3.44 9.15 -6.06
C THR A 127 3.23 9.69 -7.46
N TYR A 128 2.61 8.90 -8.34
CA TYR A 128 2.38 9.29 -9.73
C TYR A 128 0.94 8.96 -10.11
N PRO A 129 -0.04 9.68 -9.56
CA PRO A 129 -1.45 9.41 -9.83
C PRO A 129 -1.73 9.61 -11.31
N LYS A 130 -2.45 8.65 -11.92
CA LYS A 130 -3.04 8.87 -13.24
C LYS A 130 -4.14 9.90 -13.06
N GLN A 131 -4.00 11.06 -13.69
CA GLN A 131 -5.10 12.02 -13.76
C GLN A 131 -6.21 11.42 -14.62
N SER A 132 -7.26 10.92 -13.96
CA SER A 132 -8.50 10.55 -14.65
C SER A 132 -9.30 11.82 -14.90
N ASN A 133 -8.93 12.54 -15.96
CA ASN A 133 -9.72 13.67 -16.42
C ASN A 133 -11.02 13.11 -16.99
N HIS A 134 -12.07 13.09 -16.16
CA HIS A 134 -13.43 12.63 -16.47
C HIS A 134 -13.53 11.16 -16.86
N TYR A 135 -13.74 10.30 -15.85
CA TYR A 135 -14.10 8.90 -16.10
C TYR A 135 -15.35 8.82 -16.97
N THR A 136 -15.24 8.12 -18.09
CA THR A 136 -16.39 7.69 -18.88
C THR A 136 -16.50 6.17 -18.82
N PRO A 137 -17.72 5.59 -18.78
CA PRO A 137 -17.90 4.15 -18.87
C PRO A 137 -17.21 3.51 -20.08
N ALA A 138 -17.08 4.26 -21.19
CA ALA A 138 -16.36 3.82 -22.39
C ALA A 138 -14.85 3.66 -22.15
N GLN A 139 -14.20 4.57 -21.42
CA GLN A 139 -12.80 4.41 -21.00
C GLN A 139 -12.64 3.18 -20.10
N GLY A 140 -13.59 2.94 -19.19
CA GLY A 140 -13.66 1.73 -18.38
C GLY A 140 -13.64 0.48 -19.27
N LEU A 141 -14.59 0.36 -20.19
CA LEU A 141 -14.71 -0.77 -21.12
C LEU A 141 -13.46 -0.98 -21.99
N ALA A 142 -12.82 0.10 -22.46
CA ALA A 142 -11.59 0.00 -23.23
C ALA A 142 -10.44 -0.60 -22.41
N SER A 143 -10.34 -0.24 -21.12
CA SER A 143 -9.29 -0.77 -20.24
C SER A 143 -9.41 -2.28 -20.00
N TYR A 144 -10.63 -2.85 -20.03
CA TYR A 144 -10.86 -4.29 -19.95
C TYR A 144 -10.42 -5.08 -21.19
N LYS A 145 -10.23 -4.41 -22.34
CA LYS A 145 -9.86 -5.07 -23.60
C LYS A 145 -8.34 -5.21 -23.82
N VAL A 146 -7.53 -4.60 -22.94
CA VAL A 146 -6.06 -4.59 -23.02
C VAL A 146 -5.43 -5.50 -21.94
N VAL A 147 -6.23 -6.39 -21.35
CA VAL A 147 -5.76 -7.46 -20.44
C VAL A 147 -5.93 -8.80 -21.15
#